data_AF-A0A1H9WWP4-F1
#
_entry.id   AF-A0A1H9WWP4-F1
#
_cell.length_a   1.000
_cell.length_b   1.000
_cell.length_c   1.000
_cell.angle_alpha   90.00
_cell.angle_beta   90.00
_cell.angle_gamma   90.00
#
_symmetry.space_group_name_H-M   'P 1'
#
loop_
_entity.id
_entity.type
_entity.pdbx_description
1 polymer ?
#
loop_
_entity_poly.entity_id
_entity_poly.type
_entity_poly.pdbx_seq_one_letter_code
_entity_poly.pdbx_strand_id
1 'polypeptide(L)'
;MHQHDKVGLSKYAPLFSASAVLVLILIVTVSAEINLTGYQYSYTQQTQELIVKDGWSNPDTSTFTLTENNTAAAIELMHAVDQADTFMYVNVILLILFTAVFALFRYVPSFASGKMKKYIWLYVLLFIFVLLWSITTHMDMSSQISYYLDMLEEN
;
A
#
# COMPACT_ATOMS: atom_id res chain seq x y z
N MET A 1 5.99 -12.71 49.43
CA MET A 1 5.14 -13.67 48.67
C MET A 1 4.51 -12.89 47.52
N HIS A 2 5.21 -12.81 46.38
CA HIS A 2 4.81 -12.00 45.23
C HIS A 2 3.83 -12.80 44.35
N GLN A 3 2.53 -12.58 44.55
CA GLN A 3 1.51 -12.97 43.58
C GLN A 3 1.24 -11.75 42.71
N HIS A 4 2.15 -11.47 41.78
CA HIS A 4 1.95 -10.45 40.75
C HIS A 4 0.87 -10.94 39.79
N ASP A 5 -0.16 -10.12 39.66
CA ASP A 5 -1.27 -10.20 38.72
C ASP A 5 -0.85 -10.64 37.31
N LYS A 6 -0.89 -11.94 37.03
CA LYS A 6 -0.78 -12.49 35.66
C LYS A 6 -2.11 -12.46 34.90
N VAL A 7 -3.18 -11.92 35.50
CA VAL A 7 -4.56 -12.05 35.00
C VAL A 7 -4.95 -10.93 34.01
N GLY A 8 -4.16 -9.85 33.92
CA GLY A 8 -4.51 -8.69 33.08
C GLY A 8 -4.27 -8.87 31.58
N LEU A 9 -3.29 -9.71 31.18
CA LEU A 9 -2.86 -9.80 29.78
C LEU A 9 -3.66 -10.81 28.93
N SER A 10 -4.17 -11.90 29.54
CA SER A 10 -4.83 -12.97 28.77
C SER A 10 -6.16 -12.52 28.14
N LYS A 11 -6.86 -11.56 28.75
CA LYS A 11 -8.12 -11.01 28.21
C LYS A 11 -7.95 -10.20 26.91
N TYR A 12 -6.75 -9.70 26.62
CA TYR A 12 -6.47 -8.94 25.40
C TYR A 12 -5.75 -9.77 24.33
N ALA A 13 -5.34 -11.00 24.66
CA ALA A 13 -4.76 -11.95 23.71
C ALA A 13 -5.61 -12.15 22.44
N PRO A 14 -6.96 -12.30 22.49
CA PRO A 14 -7.76 -12.47 21.27
C PRO A 14 -7.81 -11.21 20.38
N LEU A 15 -7.83 -10.01 20.98
CA LEU A 15 -7.75 -8.73 20.27
C LEU A 15 -6.37 -8.54 19.61
N PHE A 16 -5.32 -9.01 20.29
CA PHE A 16 -3.96 -9.00 19.78
C PHE A 16 -3.77 -9.97 18.61
N SER A 17 -4.31 -11.19 18.71
CA SER A 17 -4.30 -12.13 17.58
C SER A 17 -5.12 -11.61 16.41
N ALA A 18 -6.27 -10.97 16.65
CA ALA A 18 -7.09 -10.40 15.58
C ALA A 18 -6.37 -9.26 14.83
N SER A 19 -5.67 -8.38 15.56
CA SER A 19 -4.88 -7.29 14.95
C SER A 19 -3.63 -7.79 14.25
N ALA A 20 -2.93 -8.81 14.78
CA ALA A 20 -1.83 -9.46 14.08
C ALA A 20 -2.29 -10.15 12.78
N VAL A 21 -3.48 -10.79 12.80
CA VAL A 21 -4.11 -11.37 11.61
C VAL A 21 -4.49 -10.28 10.61
N LEU A 22 -5.00 -9.13 11.05
CA LEU A 22 -5.27 -7.99 10.16
C LEU A 22 -4.00 -7.43 9.51
N VAL A 23 -2.88 -7.37 10.25
CA VAL A 23 -1.57 -6.98 9.69
C VAL A 23 -1.06 -8.02 8.69
N LEU A 24 -1.25 -9.31 8.97
CA LEU A 24 -0.89 -10.39 8.05
C LEU A 24 -1.76 -10.37 6.78
N ILE A 25 -3.07 -10.13 6.92
CA ILE A 25 -3.97 -9.92 5.80
C ILE A 25 -3.51 -8.70 5.01
N LEU A 26 -3.13 -7.60 5.66
CA LEU A 26 -2.54 -6.44 5.00
C LEU A 26 -1.30 -6.79 4.19
N ILE A 27 -0.36 -7.50 4.80
CA ILE A 27 0.89 -7.87 4.12
C ILE A 27 0.55 -8.73 2.92
N VAL A 28 -0.41 -9.66 3.04
CA VAL A 28 -0.86 -10.48 1.92
C VAL A 28 -1.62 -9.66 0.89
N THR A 29 -2.49 -8.73 1.28
CA THR A 29 -3.23 -7.85 0.38
C THR A 29 -2.28 -6.92 -0.35
N VAL A 30 -1.42 -6.18 0.36
CA VAL A 30 -0.35 -5.36 -0.22
C VAL A 30 0.60 -6.23 -1.06
N SER A 31 0.93 -7.46 -0.69
CA SER A 31 1.81 -8.32 -1.52
C SER A 31 1.10 -8.93 -2.74
N ALA A 32 -0.20 -9.22 -2.64
CA ALA A 32 -1.02 -9.70 -3.74
C ALA A 32 -1.42 -8.54 -4.68
N GLU A 33 -1.51 -7.32 -4.15
CA GLU A 33 -1.74 -6.05 -4.85
C GLU A 33 -0.44 -5.30 -5.20
N ILE A 34 0.74 -5.75 -4.77
CA ILE A 34 2.02 -5.39 -5.40
C ILE A 34 2.03 -5.89 -6.86
N ASN A 35 1.09 -6.77 -7.22
CA ASN A 35 0.76 -7.13 -8.58
C ASN A 35 -0.20 -6.13 -9.29
N LEU A 36 -0.68 -5.06 -8.64
CA LEU A 36 -1.65 -4.09 -9.19
C LEU A 36 -1.03 -2.77 -9.67
N THR A 37 0.18 -2.42 -9.24
CA THR A 37 0.91 -1.28 -9.83
C THR A 37 2.22 -1.67 -10.49
N GLY A 38 2.47 -2.96 -10.73
CA GLY A 38 3.73 -3.51 -11.29
C GLY A 38 4.17 -2.96 -12.66
N TYR A 39 3.56 -1.87 -13.11
CA TYR A 39 3.97 -0.96 -14.14
C TYR A 39 5.35 -0.37 -13.86
N GLN A 40 6.29 -0.68 -14.74
CA GLN A 40 7.54 0.04 -14.87
C GLN A 40 7.58 0.64 -16.26
N TYR A 41 8.15 1.83 -16.40
CA TYR A 41 8.41 2.39 -17.71
C TYR A 41 9.91 2.62 -17.96
N SER A 42 10.28 2.58 -19.23
CA SER A 42 11.59 3.00 -19.71
C SER A 42 11.40 3.82 -20.98
N TYR A 43 11.93 5.04 -21.01
CA TYR A 43 11.87 5.91 -22.16
C TYR A 43 13.25 6.05 -22.82
N THR A 44 13.33 5.75 -24.12
CA THR A 44 14.56 5.85 -24.91
C THR A 44 14.51 7.06 -25.83
N GLN A 45 15.26 8.12 -25.50
CA GLN A 45 15.30 9.35 -26.31
C GLN A 45 15.83 9.16 -27.74
N GLN A 46 16.66 8.13 -27.96
CA GLN A 46 17.26 7.85 -29.27
C GLN A 46 16.27 7.29 -30.29
N THR A 47 15.32 6.47 -29.82
CA THR A 47 14.30 5.82 -30.65
C THR A 47 12.91 6.43 -30.47
N GLN A 48 12.74 7.34 -29.50
CA GLN A 48 11.46 7.88 -29.07
C GLN A 48 10.46 6.78 -28.66
N GLU A 49 10.97 5.69 -28.10
CA GLU A 49 10.15 4.56 -27.66
C GLU A 49 9.90 4.62 -26.16
N LEU A 50 8.64 4.45 -25.77
CA LEU A 50 8.22 4.20 -24.40
C LEU A 50 7.95 2.71 -24.25
N ILE A 51 8.69 2.06 -23.35
CA ILE A 51 8.49 0.66 -23.01
C ILE A 51 7.78 0.63 -21.65
N VAL A 52 6.62 0.01 -21.59
CA VAL A 52 5.85 -0.20 -20.35
C VAL A 52 5.85 -1.68 -20.04
N LYS A 53 6.13 -2.03 -18.79
CA LYS A 53 6.15 -3.40 -18.28
C LYS A 53 5.09 -3.54 -17.21
N ASP A 54 4.09 -4.37 -17.41
CA ASP A 54 3.06 -4.68 -16.41
C ASP A 54 3.39 -5.98 -15.68
N GLY A 55 3.73 -5.87 -14.39
CA GLY A 55 3.87 -7.01 -13.48
C GLY A 55 5.32 -7.24 -13.01
N TRP A 56 5.45 -7.89 -11.84
CA TRP A 56 6.75 -8.04 -11.17
C TRP A 56 7.48 -9.36 -11.47
N SER A 57 6.74 -10.47 -11.56
CA SER A 57 7.35 -11.81 -11.72
C SER A 57 7.43 -12.27 -13.18
N ASN A 58 6.51 -11.82 -14.03
CA ASN A 58 6.50 -12.13 -15.45
C ASN A 58 5.86 -10.93 -16.20
N PRO A 59 6.62 -9.84 -16.40
CA PRO A 59 6.07 -8.60 -16.92
C PRO A 59 5.60 -8.74 -18.38
N ASP A 60 4.34 -8.41 -18.64
CA ASP A 60 3.89 -8.14 -20.00
C ASP A 60 4.50 -6.82 -20.47
N THR A 61 5.20 -6.84 -21.60
CA THR A 61 5.94 -5.67 -22.09
C THR A 61 5.28 -5.11 -23.34
N SER A 62 4.79 -3.88 -23.24
CA SER A 62 4.24 -3.11 -24.36
C SER A 62 5.21 -2.02 -24.77
N THR A 63 5.47 -1.88 -26.07
CA THR A 63 6.37 -0.85 -26.61
C THR A 63 5.58 0.09 -27.51
N PHE A 64 5.67 1.38 -27.23
CA PHE A 64 4.95 2.44 -27.93
C PHE A 64 5.95 3.39 -28.57
N THR A 65 5.74 3.74 -29.84
CA THR A 65 6.50 4.80 -30.51
C THR A 65 5.84 6.14 -30.25
N LEU A 66 6.58 7.11 -29.73
CA LEU A 66 6.06 8.43 -29.43
C LEU A 66 6.02 9.29 -30.70
N THR A 67 4.86 9.89 -30.95
CA THR A 67 4.57 10.87 -31.99
C THR A 67 4.00 12.14 -31.36
N GLU A 68 3.89 13.23 -32.13
CA GLU A 68 3.31 14.49 -31.63
C GLU A 68 1.88 14.30 -31.10
N ASN A 69 1.13 13.31 -31.60
CA ASN A 69 -0.26 13.06 -31.22
C ASN A 69 -0.42 12.31 -29.89
N ASN A 70 0.56 11.50 -29.48
CA ASN A 70 0.47 10.62 -28.31
C ASN A 70 1.46 10.98 -27.18
N THR A 71 2.37 11.94 -27.42
CA THR A 71 3.37 12.38 -26.43
C THR A 71 2.73 12.87 -25.12
N ALA A 72 1.59 13.57 -25.20
CA ALA A 72 0.89 14.03 -23.99
C ALA A 72 0.38 12.86 -23.14
N ALA A 73 -0.23 11.85 -23.77
CA ALA A 73 -0.69 10.64 -23.08
C ALA A 73 0.47 9.86 -22.46
N ALA A 74 1.61 9.78 -23.15
CA ALA A 74 2.81 9.14 -22.64
C ALA A 74 3.36 9.82 -21.38
N ILE A 75 3.39 11.15 -21.34
CA ILE A 75 3.84 11.91 -20.17
C ILE A 75 2.92 11.66 -18.97
N GLU A 76 1.60 11.71 -19.19
CA GLU A 76 0.62 11.44 -18.12
C GLU A 76 0.70 10.00 -17.61
N LEU A 77 0.94 9.02 -18.50
CA LEU A 77 1.18 7.64 -18.11
C LEU A 77 2.42 7.52 -17.22
N MET A 78 3.56 8.10 -17.64
CA MET A 78 4.80 8.08 -16.85
C MET A 78 4.58 8.69 -15.45
N HIS A 79 3.86 9.82 -15.39
CA HIS A 79 3.53 10.47 -14.14
C HIS A 79 2.60 9.64 -13.25
N ALA A 80 1.59 8.97 -13.82
CA ALA A 80 0.70 8.08 -13.08
C ALA A 80 1.47 6.88 -12.49
N VAL A 81 2.41 6.31 -13.26
CA VAL A 81 3.29 5.23 -12.79
C VAL A 81 4.21 5.72 -11.65
N ASP A 82 4.84 6.90 -11.79
CA ASP A 82 5.69 7.48 -10.74
C ASP A 82 4.90 7.76 -9.44
N GLN A 83 3.65 8.20 -9.55
CA GLN A 83 2.76 8.39 -8.42
C GLN A 83 2.44 7.07 -7.71
N ALA A 84 2.14 6.03 -8.48
CA ALA A 84 1.86 4.70 -7.94
C ALA A 84 3.07 4.12 -7.19
N ASP A 85 4.28 4.26 -7.76
CA ASP A 85 5.53 3.86 -7.12
C ASP A 85 5.76 4.62 -5.81
N THR A 86 5.59 5.95 -5.83
CA THR A 86 5.72 6.79 -4.63
C THR A 86 4.70 6.37 -3.56
N PHE A 87 3.47 6.08 -3.97
CA PHE A 87 2.40 5.67 -3.07
C PHE A 87 2.70 4.34 -2.38
N MET A 88 3.33 3.39 -3.08
CA MET A 88 3.79 2.14 -2.49
C MET A 88 4.77 2.39 -1.33
N TYR A 89 5.75 3.30 -1.49
CA TYR A 89 6.68 3.64 -0.41
C TYR A 89 5.96 4.27 0.80
N VAL A 90 4.99 5.16 0.55
CA VAL A 90 4.17 5.76 1.62
C VAL A 90 3.42 4.69 2.41
N ASN A 91 2.81 3.72 1.72
CA ASN A 91 2.10 2.62 2.35
C ASN A 91 3.02 1.73 3.20
N VAL A 92 4.22 1.43 2.72
CA VAL A 92 5.22 0.68 3.49
C VAL A 92 5.60 1.43 4.77
N ILE A 93 5.86 2.74 4.68
CA ILE A 93 6.18 3.58 5.85
C ILE A 93 5.02 3.59 6.86
N LEU A 94 3.78 3.76 6.37
CA LEU A 94 2.59 3.71 7.22
C LEU A 94 2.46 2.36 7.92
N LEU A 95 2.68 1.25 7.22
CA LEU A 95 2.61 -0.09 7.79
C LEU A 95 3.66 -0.28 8.90
N ILE A 96 4.89 0.18 8.69
CA ILE A 96 5.95 0.19 9.72
C ILE A 96 5.51 1.02 10.93
N LEU A 97 4.96 2.21 10.71
CA LEU A 97 4.49 3.11 11.77
C LEU A 97 3.38 2.45 12.61
N PHE A 98 2.35 1.91 11.97
CA PHE A 98 1.25 1.21 12.65
C PHE A 98 1.77 0.02 13.45
N THR A 99 2.67 -0.78 12.85
CA THR A 99 3.28 -1.93 13.54
C THR A 99 4.11 -1.50 14.76
N ALA A 100 4.88 -0.41 14.65
CA ALA A 100 5.67 0.12 15.75
C ALA A 100 4.78 0.64 16.91
N VAL A 101 3.73 1.39 16.59
CA VAL A 101 2.75 1.88 17.58
C VAL A 101 2.05 0.71 18.27
N PHE A 102 1.69 -0.33 17.50
CA PHE A 102 1.11 -1.54 18.04
C PHE A 102 2.07 -2.29 19.00
N ALA A 103 3.36 -2.38 18.64
CA ALA A 103 4.37 -2.96 19.52
C ALA A 103 4.52 -2.15 20.82
N LEU A 104 4.47 -0.82 20.77
CA LEU A 104 4.52 0.03 21.97
C LEU A 104 3.39 -0.27 22.96
N PHE A 105 2.18 -0.54 22.45
CA PHE A 105 1.06 -0.96 23.30
C PHE A 105 1.34 -2.26 24.07
N ARG A 106 2.21 -3.14 23.56
CA ARG A 106 2.56 -4.41 24.20
C ARG A 106 3.64 -4.28 25.28
N TYR A 107 4.61 -3.40 25.08
CA TYR A 107 5.84 -3.35 25.89
C TYR A 107 5.83 -2.30 27.00
N VAL A 108 4.96 -1.30 26.93
CA VAL A 108 4.91 -0.26 27.96
C VAL A 108 3.84 -0.63 29.01
N PRO A 109 4.24 -0.94 30.26
CA PRO A 109 3.34 -1.45 31.29
C PRO A 109 2.31 -0.43 31.80
N SER A 110 2.46 0.87 31.49
CA SER A 110 1.46 1.90 31.84
C SER A 110 0.14 1.75 31.05
N PHE A 111 0.13 0.90 30.03
CA PHE A 111 -1.00 0.69 29.13
C PHE A 111 -2.09 -0.28 29.62
N ALA A 112 -1.95 -0.85 30.82
CA ALA A 112 -2.96 -1.77 31.40
C ALA A 112 -4.20 -1.09 32.02
N SER A 113 -4.29 0.26 32.03
CA SER A 113 -5.38 0.99 32.68
C SER A 113 -6.67 1.07 31.83
N GLY A 114 -7.85 1.17 32.45
CA GLY A 114 -9.15 1.14 31.76
C GLY A 114 -9.40 2.25 30.72
N LYS A 115 -8.66 3.36 30.78
CA LYS A 115 -8.73 4.46 29.79
C LYS A 115 -8.06 4.08 28.45
N MET A 116 -7.21 3.06 28.42
CA MET A 116 -6.45 2.62 27.24
C MET A 116 -7.33 1.98 26.15
N LYS A 117 -8.46 1.37 26.52
CA LYS A 117 -9.41 0.78 25.55
C LYS A 117 -9.85 1.77 24.48
N LYS A 118 -10.03 3.05 24.83
CA LYS A 118 -10.42 4.11 23.89
C LYS A 118 -9.33 4.40 22.86
N TYR A 119 -8.07 4.40 23.27
CA TYR A 119 -6.93 4.63 22.37
C TYR A 119 -6.70 3.45 21.43
N ILE A 120 -6.90 2.21 21.90
CA ILE A 120 -6.86 1.03 21.04
C ILE A 120 -7.99 1.10 19.99
N TRP A 121 -9.21 1.47 20.39
CA TRP A 121 -10.31 1.65 19.44
C TRP A 121 -10.03 2.77 18.41
N LEU A 122 -9.49 3.91 18.86
CA LEU A 122 -9.09 4.99 17.96
C LEU A 122 -8.00 4.53 16.98
N TYR A 123 -7.00 3.80 17.46
CA TYR A 123 -5.96 3.20 16.63
C TYR A 123 -6.55 2.27 15.56
N VAL A 124 -7.45 1.37 15.95
CA VAL A 124 -8.12 0.46 15.01
C VAL A 124 -8.95 1.22 13.98
N LEU A 125 -9.68 2.27 14.39
CA LEU A 125 -10.44 3.12 13.48
C LEU A 125 -9.54 3.86 12.48
N LEU A 126 -8.43 4.46 12.95
CA LEU A 126 -7.45 5.11 12.08
C LEU A 126 -6.81 4.12 11.11
N PHE A 127 -6.52 2.90 11.58
CA PHE A 127 -5.96 1.85 10.74
C PHE A 127 -6.95 1.43 9.64
N ILE A 128 -8.23 1.20 9.97
CA ILE A 128 -9.28 0.90 8.99
C ILE A 128 -9.44 2.04 7.99
N PHE A 129 -9.40 3.30 8.45
CA PHE A 129 -9.49 4.46 7.57
C PHE A 129 -8.33 4.50 6.56
N VAL A 130 -7.09 4.32 7.04
CA VAL A 130 -5.90 4.28 6.18
C VAL A 130 -5.97 3.12 5.18
N LEU A 131 -6.53 1.99 5.59
CA LEU A 131 -6.75 0.86 4.69
C LEU A 131 -7.71 1.16 3.56
N LEU A 132 -8.90 1.68 3.91
CA LEU A 132 -9.90 2.03 2.91
C LEU A 132 -9.36 3.08 1.95
N TRP A 133 -8.68 4.10 2.49
CA TRP A 133 -8.01 5.11 1.69
C TRP A 133 -6.98 4.49 0.73
N SER A 134 -6.11 3.60 1.22
CA SER A 134 -5.10 2.92 0.40
C SER A 134 -5.72 2.13 -0.76
N ILE A 135 -6.78 1.38 -0.49
CA ILE A 135 -7.49 0.59 -1.51
C ILE A 135 -8.10 1.52 -2.55
N THR A 136 -8.82 2.57 -2.13
CA THR A 136 -9.45 3.51 -3.07
C THR A 136 -8.42 4.22 -3.95
N THR A 137 -7.28 4.63 -3.37
CA THR A 137 -6.23 5.29 -4.13
C THR A 137 -5.54 4.35 -5.12
N HIS A 138 -5.33 3.07 -4.77
CA HIS A 138 -4.83 2.08 -5.73
C HIS A 138 -5.79 1.86 -6.90
N MET A 139 -7.09 1.76 -6.61
CA MET A 139 -8.10 1.63 -7.67
C MET A 139 -8.10 2.82 -8.63
N ASP A 140 -8.01 4.04 -8.09
CA ASP A 140 -7.95 5.25 -8.90
C ASP A 140 -6.67 5.33 -9.75
N MET A 141 -5.51 4.98 -9.17
CA MET A 141 -4.22 4.97 -9.89
C MET A 141 -4.19 3.92 -10.99
N SER A 142 -4.66 2.70 -10.71
CA SER A 142 -4.76 1.63 -11.72
C SER A 142 -5.67 2.04 -12.87
N SER A 143 -6.83 2.64 -12.58
CA SER A 143 -7.75 3.16 -13.58
C SER A 143 -7.11 4.24 -14.47
N GLN A 144 -6.33 5.17 -13.88
CA GLN A 144 -5.61 6.20 -14.64
C GLN A 144 -4.54 5.61 -15.55
N ILE A 145 -3.74 4.67 -15.05
CA ILE A 145 -2.71 3.98 -15.83
C ILE A 145 -3.35 3.24 -17.03
N SER A 146 -4.41 2.46 -16.79
CA SER A 146 -5.14 1.77 -17.86
C SER A 146 -5.71 2.75 -18.89
N TYR A 147 -6.31 3.86 -18.43
CA TYR A 147 -6.85 4.88 -19.34
C TYR A 147 -5.79 5.46 -20.30
N TYR A 148 -4.60 5.79 -19.78
CA TYR A 148 -3.53 6.32 -20.63
C TYR A 148 -2.88 5.27 -21.51
N LEU A 149 -2.84 4.00 -21.08
CA LEU A 149 -2.41 2.89 -21.93
C LEU A 149 -3.35 2.71 -23.12
N ASP A 150 -4.67 2.68 -22.90
CA ASP A 150 -5.66 2.57 -23.97
C ASP A 150 -5.50 3.74 -24.98
N MET A 151 -5.29 4.97 -24.49
CA MET A 151 -5.02 6.12 -25.36
C MET A 151 -3.73 5.99 -26.18
N LEU A 152 -2.70 5.29 -25.68
CA LEU A 152 -1.48 5.03 -26.43
C LEU A 152 -1.64 3.89 -27.46
N GLU A 153 -2.57 2.96 -27.23
CA GLU A 153 -2.87 1.88 -28.17
C GLU A 153 -3.76 2.34 -29.35
N GLU A 154 -4.63 3.33 -29.12
CA GLU A 154 -5.53 3.87 -30.15
C GLU A 154 -4.85 4.84 -31.14
N ASN A 155 -3.61 5.32 -30.86
CA ASN A 155 -2.90 6.35 -31.64
C ASN A 155 -1.56 5.87 -32.24
#